data_AF-A0A835Z2A9-F1
#
_entry.id   AF-A0A835Z2A9-F1
#
_cell.length_a   1.000
_cell.length_b   1.000
_cell.length_c   1.000
_cell.angle_alpha   90.00
_cell.angle_beta   90.00
_cell.angle_gamma   90.00
#
_symmetry.space_group_name_H-M   'P 1'
#
loop_
_entity.id
_entity.type
_entity.pdbx_description
1 polymer ?
#
loop_
_entity_poly.entity_id
_entity_poly.type
_entity_poly.pdbx_seq_one_letter_code
_entity_poly.pdbx_strand_id
1 'polypeptide(L)'
;VTRDDIVCISTQLGYVPPNLISVAARNRDGAPTVLLLYPVSAPVCTRRNKVELQPFPTIYWLCCPQLKADVSRLEVAGLVQEFEARL
;
A
#
# COMPACT_ATOMS: atom_id res chain seq x y z
N VAL A 1 2.82 -7.52 -12.50
CA VAL A 1 2.75 -6.04 -12.48
C VAL A 1 3.25 -5.55 -13.83
N THR A 2 2.49 -4.72 -14.53
CA THR A 2 2.88 -4.19 -15.85
C THR A 2 3.77 -2.95 -15.69
N ARG A 3 4.42 -2.50 -16.78
CA ARG A 3 5.19 -1.24 -16.75
C ARG A 3 4.30 -0.03 -16.47
N ASP A 4 3.11 -0.01 -17.04
CA ASP A 4 2.13 1.06 -16.84
C ASP A 4 1.66 1.12 -15.39
N ASP A 5 1.51 -0.04 -14.74
CA ASP A 5 1.23 -0.10 -13.30
C ASP A 5 2.33 0.58 -12.49
N ILE A 6 3.61 0.33 -12.81
CA ILE A 6 4.75 0.91 -12.08
C ILE A 6 4.75 2.43 -12.22
N VAL A 7 4.49 2.96 -13.42
CA VAL A 7 4.39 4.40 -13.67
C VAL A 7 3.22 5.01 -12.90
N CYS A 8 2.07 4.33 -12.91
CA CYS A 8 0.89 4.77 -12.17
C CYS A 8 1.15 4.79 -10.66
N ILE A 9 1.71 3.71 -10.11
CA ILE A 9 2.07 3.58 -8.69
C ILE A 9 3.06 4.67 -8.28
N SER A 10 4.11 4.89 -9.08
CA SER A 10 5.09 5.94 -8.81
C SER A 10 4.44 7.33 -8.82
N THR A 11 3.45 7.56 -9.66
CA THR A 11 2.71 8.83 -9.73
C THR A 11 1.79 9.00 -8.53
N GLN A 12 1.11 7.93 -8.10
CA GLN A 12 0.16 7.93 -6.99
C GLN A 12 0.83 8.04 -5.62
N LEU A 13 1.93 7.30 -5.39
CA LEU A 13 2.63 7.22 -4.11
C LEU A 13 3.88 8.12 -4.03
N GLY A 14 4.41 8.56 -5.17
CA GLY A 14 5.71 9.25 -5.27
C GLY A 14 6.92 8.30 -5.24
N TYR A 15 6.71 6.99 -5.06
CA TYR A 15 7.73 5.95 -5.10
C TYR A 15 7.09 4.60 -5.45
N VAL A 16 7.93 3.58 -5.71
CA VAL A 16 7.48 2.19 -5.91
C VAL A 16 7.95 1.36 -4.72
N PRO A 17 7.05 0.69 -3.97
CA PRO A 17 7.45 -0.16 -2.86
C PRO A 17 8.44 -1.26 -3.30
N PRO A 18 9.58 -1.44 -2.62
CA PRO A 18 10.59 -2.44 -3.02
C PRO A 18 10.11 -3.88 -2.82
N ASN A 19 9.11 -4.08 -1.96
CA ASN A 19 8.48 -5.36 -1.64
C ASN A 19 7.16 -5.57 -2.41
N LEU A 20 6.94 -4.87 -3.53
CA LEU A 20 5.75 -5.03 -4.37
C LEU A 20 5.70 -6.43 -5.01
N ILE A 21 4.62 -7.18 -4.72
CA ILE A 21 4.35 -8.48 -5.35
C ILE A 21 3.44 -8.31 -6.55
N SER A 22 2.26 -7.70 -6.34
CA SER A 22 1.23 -7.59 -7.36
C SER A 22 0.26 -6.43 -7.11
N VAL A 23 -0.61 -6.17 -8.07
CA VAL A 23 -1.75 -5.27 -7.90
C VAL A 23 -2.93 -6.12 -7.46
N ALA A 24 -3.39 -5.93 -6.22
CA ALA A 24 -4.48 -6.70 -5.63
C ALA A 24 -5.86 -6.26 -6.14
N ALA A 25 -6.02 -4.96 -6.43
CA ALA A 25 -7.26 -4.40 -6.96
C ALA A 25 -6.98 -3.26 -7.94
N ARG A 26 -7.93 -3.06 -8.85
CA ARG A 26 -7.92 -2.02 -9.89
C ARG A 26 -9.23 -1.24 -9.88
N ASN A 27 -9.21 0.00 -10.35
CA ASN A 27 -10.42 0.78 -10.59
C ASN A 27 -11.06 0.41 -11.93
N ARG A 28 -12.16 1.10 -12.28
CA ARG A 28 -12.92 0.87 -13.52
C ARG A 28 -12.11 1.14 -14.80
N ASP A 29 -11.14 2.05 -14.71
CA ASP A 29 -10.23 2.40 -15.82
C ASP A 29 -9.01 1.46 -15.88
N GLY A 30 -8.95 0.45 -15.01
CA GLY A 30 -7.85 -0.50 -14.94
C GLY A 30 -6.62 -0.02 -14.16
N ALA A 31 -6.63 1.20 -13.61
CA ALA A 31 -5.53 1.73 -12.81
C ALA A 31 -5.41 1.00 -11.46
N PRO A 32 -4.19 0.75 -10.95
CA PRO A 32 -3.98 0.13 -9.65
C PRO A 32 -4.59 0.95 -8.51
N THR A 33 -5.25 0.26 -7.58
CA THR A 33 -5.84 0.87 -6.39
C THR A 33 -5.29 0.31 -5.09
N VAL A 34 -5.11 -1.01 -5.02
CA VAL A 34 -4.53 -1.70 -3.86
C VAL A 34 -3.37 -2.55 -4.33
N LEU A 35 -2.25 -2.45 -3.62
CA LEU A 35 -1.05 -3.24 -3.85
C LEU A 35 -1.00 -4.40 -2.88
N LEU A 36 -0.48 -5.53 -3.35
CA LEU A 36 -0.07 -6.65 -2.51
C LEU A 36 1.44 -6.57 -2.31
N LEU A 37 1.85 -6.44 -1.05
CA LEU A 37 3.24 -6.33 -0.64
C LEU A 37 3.69 -7.60 0.09
N TYR A 38 4.97 -7.94 -0.06
CA TYR A 38 5.60 -8.99 0.74
C TYR A 38 5.73 -8.50 2.19
N PRO A 39 5.34 -9.31 3.20
CA PRO A 39 5.30 -8.89 4.61
C PRO A 39 6.68 -8.68 5.24
N VAL A 40 7.76 -8.81 4.47
CA VAL A 40 9.13 -8.53 4.90
C VAL A 40 9.76 -7.58 3.89
N SER A 41 10.35 -6.49 4.38
CA SER A 41 11.15 -5.61 3.52
C SER A 41 12.62 -6.00 3.61
N ALA A 42 13.31 -6.05 2.48
CA ALA A 42 14.77 -6.13 2.49
C ALA A 42 15.32 -4.78 3.00
N PRO A 43 16.23 -4.77 3.97
CA PRO A 43 16.70 -3.53 4.58
C PRO A 43 17.53 -2.69 3.62
N VAL A 44 17.53 -1.38 3.86
CA VAL A 44 18.55 -0.47 3.32
C VAL A 44 19.91 -0.92 3.85
N CYS A 45 20.83 -1.27 2.95
CA CYS A 45 22.22 -1.58 3.31
C CYS A 45 22.86 -0.36 3.98
N THR A 46 22.90 -0.33 5.31
CA THR A 46 23.75 0.61 6.03
C THR A 46 25.17 0.05 6.01
N ARG A 47 26.16 0.89 5.63
CA ARG A 47 27.59 0.56 5.36
C ARG A 47 28.32 -0.34 6.39
N ARG A 48 27.71 -0.70 7.52
CA ARG A 48 28.30 -1.48 8.61
C ARG A 48 27.44 -2.58 9.21
N ASN A 49 26.18 -2.82 8.78
CA ASN A 49 25.28 -3.66 9.56
C ASN A 49 24.62 -4.81 8.79
N LYS A 50 24.53 -5.93 9.51
CA LYS A 50 23.85 -7.19 9.20
C LYS A 50 22.48 -6.94 8.56
N VAL A 51 22.11 -7.74 7.54
CA VAL A 51 20.80 -7.68 6.87
C VAL A 51 19.73 -8.08 7.89
N GLU A 52 19.09 -7.09 8.51
CA GLU A 52 17.96 -7.31 9.42
C GLU A 52 16.65 -7.24 8.62
N LEU A 53 15.95 -8.35 8.54
CA LEU A 53 14.64 -8.43 7.91
C LEU A 53 13.64 -7.66 8.77
N GLN A 54 13.02 -6.62 8.22
CA GLN A 54 12.03 -5.81 8.94
C GLN A 54 10.62 -6.23 8.51
N PRO A 55 9.73 -6.61 9.45
CA PRO A 55 8.35 -6.91 9.13
C PRO A 55 7.66 -5.65 8.62
N PHE A 56 6.90 -5.80 7.55
CA PHE A 56 6.08 -4.73 7.01
C PHE A 56 4.68 -4.81 7.64
N PRO A 57 4.10 -3.69 8.10
CA PRO A 57 2.92 -3.72 8.98
C PRO A 57 1.66 -4.25 8.29
N THR A 58 1.54 -4.11 6.96
CA THR A 58 0.34 -4.52 6.22
C THR A 58 0.68 -5.13 4.86
N ILE A 59 0.03 -6.24 4.48
CA ILE A 59 0.23 -6.83 3.15
C ILE A 59 -0.58 -6.14 2.06
N TYR A 60 -1.69 -5.49 2.41
CA TYR A 60 -2.48 -4.69 1.50
C TYR A 60 -2.18 -3.21 1.71
N TRP A 61 -1.80 -2.54 0.63
CA TRP A 61 -1.42 -1.14 0.65
C TRP A 61 -2.26 -0.33 -0.33
N LEU A 62 -3.04 0.63 0.19
CA LEU A 62 -3.88 1.50 -0.63
C LEU A 62 -3.02 2.57 -1.32
N CYS A 63 -2.98 2.56 -2.65
CA CYS A 63 -2.20 3.51 -3.44
C CYS A 63 -3.04 4.61 -4.11
N CYS A 64 -4.31 4.34 -4.42
CA CYS A 64 -5.15 5.32 -5.12
C CYS A 64 -5.45 6.56 -4.25
N PRO A 65 -5.10 7.79 -4.71
CA PRO A 65 -5.34 9.02 -3.96
C PRO A 65 -6.83 9.30 -3.69
N GLN A 66 -7.70 8.99 -4.65
CA GLN A 66 -9.14 9.19 -4.50
C GLN A 66 -9.72 8.29 -3.40
N LEU A 67 -9.40 6.99 -3.45
CA LEU A 67 -9.84 6.06 -2.41
C LEU A 67 -9.25 6.41 -1.04
N LYS A 68 -8.01 6.91 -0.98
CA LYS A 68 -7.44 7.39 0.28
C LYS A 68 -8.25 8.55 0.85
N ALA A 69 -8.68 9.50 0.02
CA ALA A 69 -9.56 10.58 0.45
C ALA A 69 -10.93 10.07 0.89
N ASP A 70 -11.52 9.11 0.18
CA ASP A 70 -12.82 8.53 0.53
C ASP A 70 -12.75 7.75 1.86
N VAL A 71 -11.72 6.93 2.06
CA VAL A 71 -11.45 6.23 3.33
C VAL A 71 -11.28 7.24 4.46
N SER A 72 -10.53 8.32 4.24
CA SER A 72 -10.36 9.37 5.25
C SER A 72 -11.70 10.02 5.65
N ARG A 73 -12.64 10.22 4.71
CA ARG A 73 -13.99 10.70 5.05
C ARG A 73 -14.77 9.69 5.89
N LEU A 74 -14.64 8.40 5.61
CA LEU A 74 -15.27 7.34 6.40
C LEU A 74 -14.69 7.26 7.81
N GLU A 75 -13.38 7.41 7.95
CA GLU A 75 -12.70 7.48 9.26
C GLU A 75 -13.20 8.67 10.08
N VAL A 76 -13.31 9.85 9.46
CA VAL A 76 -13.85 11.05 10.12
C VAL A 76 -15.34 10.87 10.50
N ALA A 77 -16.09 10.10 9.72
CA ALA A 77 -17.49 9.78 10.04
C ALA A 77 -17.65 8.81 11.24
N GLY A 78 -16.56 8.32 11.82
CA GLY A 78 -16.59 7.47 13.02
C GLY A 78 -16.81 5.98 12.74
N LEU A 79 -16.66 5.55 11.48
CA LEU A 79 -16.92 4.16 11.10
C LEU A 79 -15.92 3.17 11.71
N VAL A 80 -14.70 3.61 12.04
CA VAL A 80 -13.72 2.77 12.73
C VAL A 80 -14.25 2.35 14.10
N GLN A 81 -14.75 3.31 14.88
CA GLN A 81 -15.32 3.06 16.21
C GLN A 81 -16.59 2.22 16.13
N GLU A 82 -17.42 2.45 15.11
CA GLU A 82 -18.61 1.62 14.87
C GLU A 82 -18.22 0.16 14.59
N PHE A 83 -17.21 -0.08 13.76
CA PHE A 83 -16.74 -1.43 13.48
C PHE A 83 -16.08 -2.09 14.69
N GLU A 84 -15.28 -1.36 15.46
CA GLU A 84 -14.68 -1.86 16.71
C GLU A 84 -15.74 -2.27 17.73
N ALA A 85 -16.83 -1.51 17.87
CA ALA A 85 -17.91 -1.83 18.79
C ALA A 85 -18.74 -3.07 18.39
N ARG A 86 -18.61 -3.52 17.13
CA ARG A 86 -19.33 -4.68 16.58
C ARG A 86 -18.54 -5.99 16.66
N LEU A 87 -17.25 -5.91 16.99
CA LEU A 87 -16.34 -7.05 17.15
C LEU A 87 -16.33 -7.54 18.61
#